data_AF-A0A970I1V7-F1
#
_entry.id   AF-A0A970I1V7-F1
#
_cell.length_a   1.000
_cell.length_b   1.000
_cell.length_c   1.000
_cell.angle_alpha   90.00
_cell.angle_beta   90.00
_cell.angle_gamma   90.00
#
_symmetry.space_group_name_H-M   'P 1'
#
loop_
_entity.id
_entity.type
_entity.pdbx_description
1 polymer ?
#
loop_
_entity_poly.entity_id
_entity_poly.type
_entity_poly.pdbx_seq_one_letter_code
_entity_poly.pdbx_strand_id
1 'polypeptide(L)'
;MDKNTITGLVLIFLIFIGFSLYNNNRLNKEFEKALTTAEAEYNKGNFERARTEYVNALRFKPNHPDVLEKISELNLKLGTIPGITEIPADSAIAEPEAVPQTVPGAVPAADPGQYGVFAGSAAGEDDYITLENDKIDLRISLKGGRVYSARVKDFTTHDSRPLILFSGDSTVFGFNFFTSDNKAVQTNNLYFTPLSQNRHYRVDREPLSVVLRLAADDESYIEYKYTLAPGKNSVDYDVTFKNMHGILPENQNNIELDWRMYVPQQEKGRQNEDMYSTIRYKYYQDDVDGLRLRSNKEIEKVDITTRLSWVAYVDQFF
;
A
#
# COMPACT_ATOMS: atom_id res chain seq x y z
N MET A 1 -24.68 -49.63 -2.48
CA MET A 1 -24.98 -48.21 -2.72
C MET A 1 -26.39 -48.13 -3.25
N ASP A 2 -27.26 -47.49 -2.49
CA ASP A 2 -28.68 -47.32 -2.72
C ASP A 2 -28.95 -46.26 -3.79
N LYS A 3 -30.01 -46.45 -4.59
CA LYS A 3 -30.29 -45.64 -5.78
C LYS A 3 -30.35 -44.14 -5.45
N ASN A 4 -30.88 -43.79 -4.27
CA ASN A 4 -31.02 -42.42 -3.78
C ASN A 4 -29.66 -41.75 -3.47
N THR A 5 -28.69 -42.52 -3.02
CA THR A 5 -27.31 -42.06 -2.77
C THR A 5 -26.56 -41.81 -4.08
N ILE A 6 -26.82 -42.63 -5.11
CA ILE A 6 -26.29 -42.43 -6.46
C ILE A 6 -26.90 -41.18 -7.10
N THR A 7 -28.22 -40.98 -7.01
CA THR A 7 -28.86 -39.75 -7.52
C THR A 7 -28.36 -38.50 -6.81
N GLY A 8 -28.14 -38.55 -5.49
CA GLY A 8 -27.59 -37.42 -4.72
C GLY A 8 -26.20 -37.00 -5.18
N LEU A 9 -25.30 -37.96 -5.40
CA LEU A 9 -23.94 -37.68 -5.88
C LEU A 9 -23.91 -37.12 -7.31
N VAL A 10 -24.78 -37.63 -8.20
CA VAL A 10 -24.90 -37.12 -9.58
C VAL A 10 -25.40 -35.66 -9.57
N LEU A 11 -26.35 -35.33 -8.68
CA LEU A 11 -26.90 -33.98 -8.57
C LEU A 11 -25.86 -32.97 -8.05
N ILE A 12 -25.07 -33.37 -7.05
CA ILE A 12 -23.95 -32.57 -6.53
C ILE A 12 -22.91 -32.33 -7.63
N PHE A 13 -22.54 -33.36 -8.40
CA PHE A 13 -21.58 -33.25 -9.49
C PHE A 13 -22.07 -32.30 -10.60
N LEU A 14 -23.36 -32.36 -10.95
CA LEU A 14 -23.98 -31.44 -11.91
C LEU A 14 -24.01 -29.99 -11.41
N ILE A 15 -24.25 -29.78 -10.11
CA ILE A 15 -24.18 -28.44 -9.49
C ILE A 15 -22.74 -27.90 -9.54
N PHE A 16 -21.73 -28.72 -9.24
CA PHE A 16 -20.33 -28.31 -9.33
C PHE A 16 -19.91 -27.98 -10.77
N ILE A 17 -20.35 -28.77 -11.76
CA ILE A 17 -20.09 -28.47 -13.18
C ILE A 17 -20.80 -27.17 -13.59
N GLY A 18 -22.07 -27.00 -13.23
CA GLY A 18 -22.83 -25.78 -13.51
C GLY A 18 -22.20 -24.54 -12.87
N PHE A 19 -21.77 -24.65 -11.61
CA PHE A 19 -21.08 -23.58 -10.88
C PHE A 19 -19.70 -23.27 -11.47
N SER A 20 -18.94 -24.30 -11.88
CA SER A 20 -17.63 -24.14 -12.53
C SER A 20 -17.76 -23.41 -13.87
N LEU A 21 -18.72 -23.80 -14.71
CA LEU A 21 -18.99 -23.14 -15.99
C LEU A 21 -19.49 -21.70 -15.81
N TYR A 22 -20.39 -21.49 -14.86
CA TYR A 22 -20.92 -20.15 -14.55
C TYR A 22 -19.82 -19.21 -14.03
N ASN A 23 -19.00 -19.68 -13.09
CA ASN A 23 -17.92 -18.88 -12.51
C ASN A 23 -16.82 -18.59 -13.55
N ASN A 24 -16.46 -19.56 -14.39
CA ASN A 24 -15.46 -19.36 -15.44
C ASN A 24 -15.93 -18.35 -16.49
N ASN A 25 -17.21 -18.36 -16.87
CA ASN A 25 -17.77 -17.38 -17.81
C ASN A 25 -17.80 -15.96 -17.21
N ARG A 26 -18.15 -15.83 -15.93
CA ARG A 26 -18.10 -14.55 -15.21
C ARG A 26 -16.67 -14.00 -15.13
N LEU A 27 -15.70 -14.84 -14.78
CA LEU A 27 -14.28 -14.46 -14.70
C LEU A 27 -13.73 -14.02 -16.07
N ASN A 28 -14.11 -14.71 -17.15
CA ASN A 28 -13.76 -14.30 -18.50
C ASN A 28 -14.35 -12.93 -18.84
N LYS A 29 -15.62 -12.67 -18.51
CA LYS A 29 -16.26 -11.38 -18.80
C LYS A 29 -15.60 -10.21 -18.06
N GLU A 30 -15.25 -10.40 -16.78
CA GLU A 30 -14.55 -9.38 -16.00
C GLU A 30 -13.11 -9.17 -16.46
N PHE A 31 -12.44 -10.25 -16.89
CA PHE A 31 -11.11 -10.17 -17.52
C PHE A 31 -11.13 -9.30 -18.80
N GLU A 32 -12.05 -9.57 -19.73
CA GLU A 32 -12.18 -8.78 -20.97
C GLU A 32 -12.51 -7.30 -20.70
N LYS A 33 -13.34 -7.04 -19.67
CA LYS A 33 -13.68 -5.67 -19.26
C LYS A 33 -12.47 -4.92 -18.69
N ALA A 34 -11.66 -5.59 -17.87
CA ALA A 34 -10.43 -5.02 -17.36
C ALA A 34 -9.42 -4.76 -18.49
N LEU A 35 -9.30 -5.69 -19.44
CA LEU A 35 -8.39 -5.57 -20.59
C LEU A 35 -8.76 -4.40 -21.51
N THR A 36 -10.04 -4.28 -21.87
CA THR A 36 -10.55 -3.18 -22.71
C THR A 36 -10.38 -1.81 -22.03
N THR A 37 -10.53 -1.75 -20.71
CA THR A 37 -10.28 -0.52 -19.95
C THR A 37 -8.79 -0.17 -19.92
N ALA A 38 -7.92 -1.17 -19.72
CA ALA A 38 -6.47 -0.99 -19.75
C ALA A 38 -5.97 -0.48 -21.10
N GLU A 39 -6.46 -1.06 -22.21
CA GLU A 39 -6.14 -0.62 -23.57
C GLU A 39 -6.65 0.80 -23.86
N ALA A 40 -7.86 1.13 -23.41
CA ALA A 40 -8.40 2.47 -23.57
C ALA A 40 -7.55 3.53 -22.85
N GLU A 41 -7.08 3.24 -21.64
CA GLU A 41 -6.19 4.14 -20.89
C GLU A 41 -4.78 4.20 -21.48
N TYR A 42 -4.28 3.07 -22.01
CA TYR A 42 -3.00 3.02 -22.74
C TYR A 42 -3.03 3.94 -23.96
N ASN A 43 -4.10 3.88 -24.74
CA ASN A 43 -4.27 4.69 -25.95
C ASN A 43 -4.46 6.19 -25.66
N LYS A 44 -4.94 6.53 -24.45
CA LYS A 44 -5.01 7.93 -23.97
C LYS A 44 -3.67 8.46 -23.45
N GLY A 45 -2.65 7.62 -23.36
CA GLY A 45 -1.35 7.98 -22.76
C GLY A 45 -1.32 7.93 -21.23
N ASN A 46 -2.38 7.45 -20.58
CA ASN A 46 -2.46 7.32 -19.12
C ASN A 46 -1.79 6.02 -18.67
N PHE A 47 -0.46 5.95 -18.78
CA PHE A 47 0.31 4.72 -18.58
C PHE A 47 0.18 4.13 -17.17
N GLU A 48 0.09 4.96 -16.12
CA GLU A 48 -0.14 4.50 -14.73
C GLU A 48 -1.50 3.82 -14.54
N ARG A 49 -2.54 4.41 -15.14
CA ARG A 49 -3.90 3.87 -15.06
C ARG A 49 -4.04 2.61 -15.92
N ALA A 50 -3.43 2.62 -17.11
CA ALA A 50 -3.33 1.44 -17.96
C ALA A 50 -2.67 0.27 -17.22
N ARG A 51 -1.54 0.53 -16.54
CA ARG A 51 -0.82 -0.46 -15.74
C ARG A 51 -1.70 -1.03 -14.63
N THR A 52 -2.39 -0.16 -13.89
CA THR A 52 -3.30 -0.55 -12.82
C THR A 52 -4.40 -1.49 -13.32
N GLU A 53 -5.01 -1.18 -14.47
CA GLU A 53 -6.06 -2.02 -15.06
C GLU A 53 -5.52 -3.33 -15.65
N TYR A 54 -4.29 -3.36 -16.19
CA TYR A 54 -3.64 -4.61 -16.57
C TYR A 54 -3.36 -5.50 -15.35
N VAL A 55 -2.91 -4.94 -14.22
CA VAL A 55 -2.74 -5.67 -12.96
C VAL A 55 -4.09 -6.17 -12.44
N ASN A 56 -5.15 -5.37 -12.55
CA ASN A 56 -6.51 -5.77 -12.22
C ASN A 56 -7.00 -6.95 -13.09
N ALA A 57 -6.67 -6.97 -14.39
CA ALA A 57 -6.98 -8.09 -15.28
C ALA A 57 -6.32 -9.41 -14.80
N LEU A 58 -5.09 -9.37 -14.27
CA LEU A 58 -4.43 -10.56 -13.71
C LEU A 58 -5.14 -11.13 -12.48
N ARG A 59 -6.02 -10.39 -11.79
CA ARG A 59 -6.84 -10.95 -10.71
C ARG A 59 -7.83 -12.01 -11.21
N PHE A 60 -8.25 -11.89 -12.47
CA PHE A 60 -9.16 -12.83 -13.12
C PHE A 60 -8.42 -13.92 -13.90
N LYS A 61 -7.25 -13.59 -14.49
CA LYS A 61 -6.36 -14.55 -15.16
C LYS A 61 -4.88 -14.29 -14.82
N PRO A 62 -4.37 -14.87 -13.72
CA PRO A 62 -3.06 -14.52 -13.15
C PRO A 62 -1.84 -14.71 -14.05
N ASN A 63 -1.91 -15.62 -15.02
CA ASN A 63 -0.77 -16.01 -15.86
C ASN A 63 -0.96 -15.66 -17.34
N HIS A 64 -1.72 -14.61 -17.64
CA HIS A 64 -1.95 -14.21 -19.03
C HIS A 64 -0.68 -13.57 -19.63
N PRO A 65 -0.03 -14.20 -20.63
CA PRO A 65 1.30 -13.78 -21.09
C PRO A 65 1.30 -12.35 -21.65
N ASP A 66 0.34 -12.00 -22.50
CA ASP A 66 0.27 -10.68 -23.14
C ASP A 66 0.08 -9.54 -22.12
N VAL A 67 -0.66 -9.80 -21.03
CA VAL A 67 -0.91 -8.82 -19.97
C VAL A 67 0.35 -8.61 -19.14
N LEU A 68 1.09 -9.67 -18.85
CA LEU A 68 2.38 -9.61 -18.14
C LEU A 68 3.43 -8.85 -18.96
N GLU A 69 3.49 -9.10 -20.28
CA GLU A 69 4.37 -8.37 -21.19
C GLU A 69 4.00 -6.88 -21.21
N LYS A 70 2.72 -6.55 -21.27
CA LYS A 70 2.25 -5.16 -21.30
C LYS A 70 2.53 -4.40 -20.00
N ILE A 71 2.41 -5.08 -18.84
CA ILE A 71 2.81 -4.52 -17.54
C ILE A 71 4.32 -4.28 -17.50
N SER A 72 5.13 -5.19 -18.05
CA SER A 72 6.58 -5.02 -18.14
C SER A 72 6.97 -3.83 -19.01
N GLU A 73 6.36 -3.67 -20.19
CA GLU A 73 6.53 -2.51 -21.07
C GLU A 73 6.17 -1.21 -20.34
N LEU A 74 5.05 -1.20 -19.61
CA LEU A 74 4.60 -0.03 -18.85
C LEU A 74 5.54 0.31 -17.69
N ASN A 75 6.04 -0.70 -16.96
CA ASN A 75 7.04 -0.50 -15.91
C ASN A 75 8.32 0.17 -16.44
N LEU A 76 8.80 -0.27 -17.62
CA LEU A 76 9.95 0.36 -18.28
C LEU A 76 9.66 1.80 -18.70
N LYS A 77 8.46 2.06 -19.23
CA LYS A 77 8.04 3.39 -19.68
C LYS A 77 7.80 4.38 -18.53
N LEU A 78 7.35 3.89 -17.39
CA LEU A 78 7.06 4.66 -16.18
C LEU A 78 8.28 4.79 -15.26
N GLY A 79 9.46 4.30 -15.67
CA GLY A 79 10.67 4.34 -14.85
C GLY A 79 10.59 3.48 -13.58
N THR A 80 9.61 2.57 -13.51
CA THR A 80 9.38 1.67 -12.38
C THR A 80 10.12 0.35 -12.64
N ILE A 81 11.44 0.35 -12.59
CA ILE A 81 12.22 -0.90 -12.70
C ILE A 81 12.33 -1.57 -11.32
N PRO A 82 11.98 -2.87 -11.19
CA PRO A 82 12.57 -3.73 -10.19
C PRO A 82 13.87 -4.35 -10.77
N GLY A 83 15.04 -4.00 -10.21
CA GLY A 83 16.21 -4.89 -10.23
C GLY A 83 17.58 -4.33 -10.65
N ILE A 84 18.53 -4.57 -9.73
CA ILE A 84 19.96 -4.93 -9.93
C ILE A 84 20.92 -3.81 -10.36
N THR A 85 21.72 -3.36 -9.40
CA THR A 85 22.96 -2.61 -9.62
C THR A 85 24.13 -3.59 -9.69
N GLU A 86 24.74 -3.73 -10.86
CA GLU A 86 26.15 -4.11 -10.99
C GLU A 86 26.83 -3.09 -11.92
N ILE A 87 27.89 -2.47 -11.42
CA ILE A 87 28.92 -1.71 -12.16
C ILE A 87 30.24 -2.34 -11.68
N PRO A 88 31.21 -2.73 -12.53
CA PRO A 88 31.96 -1.82 -13.42
C PRO A 88 32.37 -2.47 -14.78
N ALA A 89 33.01 -1.84 -15.78
CA ALA A 89 33.82 -0.63 -15.89
C ALA A 89 33.86 -0.14 -17.36
N ASP A 90 34.19 1.15 -17.52
CA ASP A 90 34.94 1.77 -18.63
C ASP A 90 34.34 1.83 -20.04
N SER A 91 33.89 3.02 -20.44
CA SER A 91 34.31 3.69 -21.70
C SER A 91 33.79 5.12 -21.77
N ALA A 92 34.64 6.01 -22.26
CA ALA A 92 34.55 7.45 -22.26
C ALA A 92 33.49 8.06 -23.20
N ILE A 93 32.95 9.20 -22.75
CA ILE A 93 32.55 10.45 -23.44
C ILE A 93 31.93 10.32 -24.85
N ALA A 94 30.64 10.60 -24.92
CA ALA A 94 30.05 11.41 -25.99
C ALA A 94 28.82 12.15 -25.44
N GLU A 95 28.89 13.47 -25.45
CA GLU A 95 27.74 14.37 -25.26
C GLU A 95 26.92 14.40 -26.54
N PRO A 96 25.57 14.34 -26.45
CA PRO A 96 24.80 15.15 -27.38
C PRO A 96 23.67 15.94 -26.68
N GLU A 97 23.72 17.24 -26.94
CA GLU A 97 22.62 18.16 -27.26
C GLU A 97 21.27 18.04 -26.53
N ALA A 98 20.92 19.18 -25.91
CA ALA A 98 19.64 19.48 -25.30
C ALA A 98 18.46 19.31 -26.28
N VAL A 99 17.44 18.58 -25.81
CA VAL A 99 16.06 18.67 -26.32
C VAL A 99 15.16 19.03 -25.13
N PRO A 100 14.31 20.07 -25.24
CA PRO A 100 13.53 20.59 -24.12
C PRO A 100 12.41 19.63 -23.75
N GLN A 101 12.42 19.10 -22.52
CA GLN A 101 11.33 18.27 -22.01
C GLN A 101 10.44 19.08 -21.07
N THR A 102 9.27 19.40 -21.60
CA THR A 102 8.07 19.82 -20.90
C THR A 102 7.72 18.84 -19.79
N VAL A 103 7.61 19.37 -18.56
CA VAL A 103 7.14 18.70 -17.34
C VAL A 103 5.74 18.09 -17.56
N PRO A 104 5.52 16.79 -17.34
CA PRO A 104 4.19 16.21 -17.31
C PRO A 104 3.48 16.49 -15.98
N GLY A 105 2.50 17.40 -16.03
CA GLY A 105 1.22 17.29 -15.33
C GLY A 105 1.23 17.31 -13.81
N ALA A 106 1.12 18.51 -13.23
CA ALA A 106 0.51 18.68 -11.91
C ALA A 106 -0.87 17.99 -11.89
N VAL A 107 -1.07 17.10 -10.93
CA VAL A 107 -2.36 16.48 -10.63
C VAL A 107 -3.39 17.61 -10.39
N PRO A 108 -4.61 17.55 -10.95
CA PRO A 108 -5.61 18.59 -10.73
C PRO A 108 -5.86 18.75 -9.23
N ALA A 109 -5.67 19.97 -8.74
CA ALA A 109 -5.89 20.35 -7.36
C ALA A 109 -7.27 19.87 -6.91
N ALA A 110 -7.30 19.09 -5.83
CA ALA A 110 -8.55 18.78 -5.16
C ALA A 110 -9.21 20.10 -4.70
N ASP A 111 -10.55 20.16 -4.69
CA ASP A 111 -11.30 21.37 -4.34
C ASP A 111 -10.76 21.97 -3.02
N PRO A 112 -10.16 23.17 -3.04
CA PRO A 112 -9.59 23.80 -1.84
C PRO A 112 -10.62 23.95 -0.71
N GLY A 113 -11.92 24.01 -1.02
CA GLY A 113 -12.99 24.10 -0.04
C GLY A 113 -13.22 22.82 0.79
N GLN A 114 -12.67 21.68 0.36
CA GLN A 114 -12.87 20.39 1.01
C GLN A 114 -11.97 20.19 2.23
N TYR A 115 -10.72 20.65 2.18
CA TYR A 115 -9.69 20.35 3.20
C TYR A 115 -9.46 21.48 4.21
N GLY A 116 -10.22 22.57 4.13
CA GLY A 116 -10.15 23.68 5.08
C GLY A 116 -8.74 24.27 5.18
N VAL A 117 -8.24 24.40 6.42
CA VAL A 117 -6.89 24.92 6.70
C VAL A 117 -5.77 24.10 6.06
N PHE A 118 -6.01 22.84 5.67
CA PHE A 118 -5.02 21.99 5.01
C PHE A 118 -5.08 22.05 3.48
N ALA A 119 -5.88 22.94 2.89
CA ALA A 119 -6.02 23.04 1.44
C ALA A 119 -4.69 23.24 0.70
N GLY A 120 -3.73 23.95 1.30
CA GLY A 120 -2.37 24.11 0.74
C GLY A 120 -1.60 22.80 0.59
N SER A 121 -1.99 21.77 1.34
CA SER A 121 -1.39 20.42 1.28
C SER A 121 -2.20 19.45 0.40
N ALA A 122 -3.27 19.90 -0.27
CA ALA A 122 -4.09 19.05 -1.13
C ALA A 122 -3.47 18.79 -2.52
N ALA A 123 -2.52 19.63 -2.93
CA ALA A 123 -1.75 19.48 -4.16
C ALA A 123 -0.26 19.33 -3.81
N GLY A 124 0.42 18.45 -4.52
CA GLY A 124 1.83 18.18 -4.34
C GLY A 124 2.33 17.19 -5.37
N GLU A 125 3.63 16.91 -5.32
CA GLU A 125 4.27 15.92 -6.19
C GLU A 125 4.33 14.57 -5.50
N ASP A 126 4.02 13.52 -6.26
CA ASP A 126 4.19 12.14 -5.81
C ASP A 126 5.69 11.82 -5.80
N ASP A 127 6.31 11.94 -4.62
CA ASP A 127 7.72 11.66 -4.37
C ASP A 127 7.89 10.76 -3.13
N TYR A 128 9.08 10.17 -2.99
CA TYR A 128 9.38 9.16 -1.99
C TYR A 128 10.70 9.42 -1.26
N ILE A 129 10.74 9.01 0.01
CA ILE A 129 11.96 8.97 0.82
C ILE A 129 12.29 7.51 1.15
N THR A 130 13.52 7.09 0.87
CA THR A 130 14.03 5.79 1.26
C THR A 130 14.67 5.87 2.65
N LEU A 131 14.23 5.01 3.57
CA LEU A 131 14.81 4.81 4.89
C LEU A 131 15.15 3.33 5.06
N GLU A 132 16.44 3.00 5.14
CA GLU A 132 16.90 1.60 5.16
C GLU A 132 18.01 1.35 6.18
N ASN A 133 18.14 0.10 6.60
CA ASN A 133 19.30 -0.44 7.33
C ASN A 133 19.72 -1.79 6.70
N ASP A 134 20.49 -2.61 7.40
CA ASP A 134 20.88 -3.95 6.95
C ASP A 134 19.72 -4.96 6.87
N LYS A 135 18.59 -4.71 7.53
CA LYS A 135 17.45 -5.64 7.63
C LYS A 135 16.22 -5.27 6.83
N ILE A 136 15.91 -3.98 6.73
CA ILE A 136 14.71 -3.50 6.05
C ILE A 136 15.01 -2.31 5.16
N ASP A 137 14.15 -2.12 4.17
CA ASP A 137 14.12 -0.97 3.27
C ASP A 137 12.68 -0.47 3.17
N LEU A 138 12.46 0.75 3.67
CA LEU A 138 11.18 1.42 3.63
C LEU A 138 11.21 2.53 2.59
N ARG A 139 10.16 2.58 1.76
CA ARG A 139 9.84 3.77 0.96
C ARG A 139 8.68 4.49 1.60
N ILE A 140 8.88 5.75 1.97
CA ILE A 140 7.86 6.61 2.58
C ILE A 140 7.37 7.58 1.52
N SER A 141 6.06 7.63 1.30
CA SER A 141 5.41 8.52 0.33
C SER A 141 5.20 9.90 0.95
N LEU A 142 5.50 10.97 0.20
CA LEU A 142 5.14 12.32 0.60
C LEU A 142 3.61 12.49 0.64
N LYS A 143 2.88 11.83 -0.27
CA LYS A 143 1.43 11.72 -0.17
C LYS A 143 1.04 10.78 0.95
N GLY A 144 0.23 11.28 1.88
CA GLY A 144 -0.18 10.57 3.09
C GLY A 144 0.88 10.53 4.19
N GLY A 145 2.13 10.93 3.90
CA GLY A 145 3.25 10.80 4.81
C GLY A 145 3.53 9.35 5.24
N ARG A 146 2.96 8.35 4.56
CA ARG A 146 2.90 6.95 5.00
C ARG A 146 4.01 6.09 4.40
N VAL A 147 4.27 4.95 5.02
CA VAL A 147 5.08 3.90 4.39
C VAL A 147 4.33 3.37 3.15
N TYR A 148 4.94 3.55 1.99
CA TYR A 148 4.46 3.11 0.68
C TYR A 148 4.85 1.66 0.41
N SER A 149 6.07 1.26 0.75
CA SER A 149 6.52 -0.13 0.68
C SER A 149 7.46 -0.49 1.80
N ALA A 150 7.41 -1.74 2.23
CA ALA A 150 8.34 -2.31 3.20
C ALA A 150 8.95 -3.61 2.62
N ARG A 151 10.26 -3.59 2.37
CA ARG A 151 11.04 -4.76 1.96
C ARG A 151 11.81 -5.31 3.15
N VAL A 152 11.79 -6.63 3.32
CA VAL A 152 12.68 -7.32 4.26
C VAL A 152 13.89 -7.86 3.48
N LYS A 153 15.09 -7.49 3.91
CA LYS A 153 16.36 -7.89 3.29
C LYS A 153 16.74 -9.31 3.72
N ASP A 154 17.53 -9.98 2.90
CA ASP A 154 17.94 -11.40 3.05
C ASP A 154 16.79 -12.43 2.93
N PHE A 155 15.56 -11.99 2.62
CA PHE A 155 14.44 -12.87 2.31
C PHE A 155 13.99 -12.71 0.87
N THR A 156 13.52 -13.82 0.30
CA THR A 156 12.91 -13.88 -1.03
C THR A 156 11.60 -14.62 -0.97
N THR A 157 10.68 -14.27 -1.86
CA THR A 157 9.46 -15.04 -2.11
C THR A 157 9.78 -16.42 -2.70
N HIS A 158 8.79 -17.31 -2.77
CA HIS A 158 8.96 -18.66 -3.35
C HIS A 158 9.53 -18.67 -4.78
N ASP A 159 9.31 -17.61 -5.56
CA ASP A 159 9.84 -17.45 -6.92
C ASP A 159 11.14 -16.62 -6.99
N SER A 160 11.85 -16.53 -5.87
CA SER A 160 13.17 -15.87 -5.76
C SER A 160 13.15 -14.35 -6.01
N ARG A 161 11.99 -13.70 -5.90
CA ARG A 161 11.89 -12.23 -5.94
C ARG A 161 12.13 -11.64 -4.54
N PRO A 162 12.52 -10.36 -4.43
CA PRO A 162 12.65 -9.70 -3.14
C PRO A 162 11.36 -9.77 -2.30
N LEU A 163 11.48 -10.05 -1.00
CA LEU A 163 10.33 -10.08 -0.10
C LEU A 163 9.85 -8.66 0.23
N ILE A 164 8.69 -8.29 -0.31
CA ILE A 164 8.02 -7.02 -0.06
C ILE A 164 6.70 -7.32 0.63
N LEU A 165 6.56 -6.89 1.89
CA LEU A 165 5.37 -7.19 2.72
C LEU A 165 4.12 -6.48 2.20
N PHE A 166 4.29 -5.29 1.66
CA PHE A 166 3.25 -4.53 0.97
C PHE A 166 3.90 -3.44 0.10
N SER A 167 3.17 -2.99 -0.92
CA SER A 167 3.57 -1.86 -1.75
C SER A 167 2.36 -1.13 -2.31
N GLY A 168 2.47 0.17 -2.56
CA GLY A 168 1.46 0.89 -3.33
C GLY A 168 0.15 1.09 -2.58
N ASP A 169 -0.92 0.65 -3.22
CA ASP A 169 -2.30 0.67 -2.74
C ASP A 169 -2.64 -0.51 -1.82
N SER A 170 -1.69 -1.44 -1.62
CA SER A 170 -1.85 -2.57 -0.70
C SER A 170 -1.79 -2.17 0.79
N THR A 171 -1.67 -0.89 1.09
CA THR A 171 -1.76 -0.35 2.45
C THR A 171 -2.46 0.99 2.48
N VAL A 172 -3.30 1.18 3.48
CA VAL A 172 -3.87 2.47 3.89
C VAL A 172 -3.36 2.72 5.29
N PHE A 173 -2.79 3.90 5.53
CA PHE A 173 -2.30 4.29 6.84
C PHE A 173 -2.37 5.80 6.97
N GLY A 174 -3.35 6.29 7.71
CA GLY A 174 -3.54 7.73 7.92
C GLY A 174 -4.61 8.04 8.94
N PHE A 175 -4.67 9.29 9.37
CA PHE A 175 -5.67 9.74 10.32
C PHE A 175 -6.87 10.38 9.63
N ASN A 176 -8.04 10.12 10.21
CA ASN A 176 -9.31 10.74 9.86
C ASN A 176 -9.78 11.58 11.06
N PHE A 177 -10.10 12.84 10.81
CA PHE A 177 -10.64 13.73 11.84
C PHE A 177 -11.45 14.87 11.21
N PHE A 178 -12.13 15.64 12.06
CA PHE A 178 -12.82 16.85 11.67
C PHE A 178 -12.13 18.07 12.29
N THR A 179 -12.02 19.14 11.53
CA THR A 179 -11.60 20.44 12.07
C THR A 179 -12.76 21.15 12.78
N SER A 180 -12.48 22.21 13.53
CA SER A 180 -13.48 23.02 14.24
C SER A 180 -14.54 23.63 13.34
N ASP A 181 -14.22 23.90 12.07
CA ASP A 181 -15.15 24.35 11.04
C ASP A 181 -15.86 23.18 10.32
N ASN A 182 -15.81 21.98 10.89
CA ASN A 182 -16.49 20.77 10.45
C ASN A 182 -16.04 20.27 9.06
N LYS A 183 -14.75 20.44 8.72
CA LYS A 183 -14.15 19.86 7.51
C LYS A 183 -13.54 18.51 7.82
N ALA A 184 -13.88 17.51 7.00
CA ALA A 184 -13.28 16.19 7.10
C ALA A 184 -11.86 16.24 6.54
N VAL A 185 -10.90 15.82 7.36
CA VAL A 185 -9.49 15.72 6.99
C VAL A 185 -9.10 14.25 7.00
N GLN A 186 -8.52 13.82 5.88
CA GLN A 186 -7.96 12.48 5.71
C GLN A 186 -6.50 12.65 5.31
N THR A 187 -5.57 12.38 6.23
CA THR A 187 -4.15 12.67 5.99
C THR A 187 -3.62 11.91 4.79
N ASN A 188 -4.15 10.72 4.51
CA ASN A 188 -3.74 9.86 3.39
C ASN A 188 -3.93 10.50 2.01
N ASN A 189 -4.78 11.54 1.91
CA ASN A 189 -5.04 12.27 0.66
C ASN A 189 -4.23 13.57 0.54
N LEU A 190 -3.45 13.92 1.57
CA LEU A 190 -2.71 15.18 1.64
C LEU A 190 -1.21 14.94 1.52
N TYR A 191 -0.49 15.93 1.03
CA TYR A 191 0.95 15.88 0.85
C TYR A 191 1.66 16.45 2.08
N PHE A 192 2.62 15.67 2.59
CA PHE A 192 3.50 16.08 3.65
C PHE A 192 4.80 16.62 3.07
N THR A 193 5.31 17.68 3.67
CA THR A 193 6.59 18.29 3.30
C THR A 193 7.70 17.72 4.18
N PRO A 194 8.79 17.18 3.60
CA PRO A 194 9.91 16.72 4.39
C PRO A 194 10.71 17.88 4.95
N LEU A 195 11.16 17.75 6.21
CA LEU A 195 11.97 18.78 6.86
C LEU A 195 13.38 18.89 6.24
N SER A 196 13.84 17.83 5.59
CA SER A 196 15.14 17.74 4.94
C SER A 196 14.99 17.46 3.45
N GLN A 197 15.92 17.96 2.64
CA GLN A 197 15.97 17.67 1.21
C GLN A 197 16.59 16.30 0.89
N ASN A 198 17.18 15.62 1.88
CA ASN A 198 17.66 14.27 1.67
C ASN A 198 16.48 13.31 1.42
N ARG A 199 16.58 12.52 0.34
CA ARG A 199 15.59 11.50 -0.06
C ARG A 199 16.05 10.07 0.23
N HIS A 200 17.28 9.86 0.71
CA HIS A 200 17.80 8.53 1.03
C HIS A 200 18.58 8.52 2.34
N TYR A 201 18.08 7.78 3.31
CA TYR A 201 18.66 7.61 4.64
C TYR A 201 19.10 6.16 4.78
N ARG A 202 20.42 5.94 4.82
CA ARG A 202 21.00 4.64 5.13
C ARG A 202 21.54 4.63 6.56
N VAL A 203 20.98 3.75 7.37
CA VAL A 203 21.29 3.58 8.79
C VAL A 203 22.33 2.48 8.95
N ASP A 204 23.58 2.86 9.21
CA ASP A 204 24.67 1.89 9.40
C ASP A 204 25.15 1.78 10.87
N ARG A 205 25.23 2.91 11.60
CA ARG A 205 25.85 2.95 12.95
C ARG A 205 24.99 3.55 14.04
N GLU A 206 24.24 4.60 13.70
CA GLU A 206 23.40 5.34 14.63
C GLU A 206 21.99 5.47 14.05
N PRO A 207 20.94 5.55 14.89
CA PRO A 207 19.59 5.75 14.40
C PRO A 207 19.45 7.02 13.57
N LEU A 208 18.69 6.95 12.47
CA LEU A 208 18.31 8.13 11.67
C LEU A 208 16.80 8.30 11.70
N SER A 209 16.37 9.56 11.59
CA SER A 209 14.96 9.92 11.53
C SER A 209 14.60 10.66 10.25
N VAL A 210 13.44 10.31 9.69
CA VAL A 210 12.77 11.07 8.63
C VAL A 210 11.60 11.83 9.27
N VAL A 211 11.55 13.13 9.07
CA VAL A 211 10.51 14.02 9.61
C VAL A 211 9.72 14.64 8.47
N LEU A 212 8.39 14.48 8.51
CA LEU A 212 7.43 14.94 7.52
C LEU A 212 6.37 15.81 8.21
N ARG A 213 5.98 16.92 7.60
CA ARG A 213 4.97 17.84 8.15
C ARG A 213 3.81 18.07 7.20
N LEU A 214 2.60 17.94 7.72
CA LEU A 214 1.37 18.38 7.08
C LEU A 214 0.97 19.72 7.70
N ALA A 215 1.15 20.80 6.94
CA ALA A 215 0.95 22.17 7.42
C ALA A 215 -0.53 22.58 7.33
N ALA A 216 -1.03 23.16 8.43
CA ALA A 216 -2.23 24.01 8.41
C ALA A 216 -1.85 25.49 8.25
N ASP A 217 -0.75 25.90 8.89
CA ASP A 217 -0.05 27.17 8.70
C ASP A 217 1.45 26.99 9.03
N ASP A 218 2.21 28.10 9.13
CA ASP A 218 3.66 28.07 9.38
C ASP A 218 4.05 27.52 10.77
N GLU A 219 3.17 27.64 11.76
CA GLU A 219 3.42 27.22 13.15
C GLU A 219 2.54 26.04 13.60
N SER A 220 1.46 25.76 12.88
CA SER A 220 0.46 24.72 13.16
C SER A 220 0.53 23.60 12.14
N TYR A 221 0.85 22.39 12.60
CA TYR A 221 1.06 21.25 11.71
C TYR A 221 0.93 19.91 12.43
N ILE A 222 0.73 18.85 11.63
CA ILE A 222 0.87 17.46 12.04
C ILE A 222 2.23 16.97 11.57
N GLU A 223 3.04 16.45 12.48
CA GLU A 223 4.38 15.93 12.20
C GLU A 223 4.40 14.42 12.36
N TYR A 224 4.90 13.74 11.33
CA TYR A 224 5.24 12.34 11.35
C TYR A 224 6.75 12.19 11.42
N LYS A 225 7.23 11.38 12.36
CA LYS A 225 8.64 11.07 12.52
C LYS A 225 8.83 9.56 12.50
N TYR A 226 9.59 9.08 11.51
CA TYR A 226 10.03 7.70 11.41
C TYR A 226 11.46 7.59 11.90
N THR A 227 11.76 6.73 12.86
CA THR A 227 13.14 6.50 13.33
C THR A 227 13.53 5.03 13.15
N LEU A 228 14.63 4.81 12.44
CA LEU A 228 15.17 3.48 12.20
C LEU A 228 16.56 3.37 12.82
N ALA A 229 16.78 2.31 13.61
CA ALA A 229 18.06 1.97 14.21
C ALA A 229 18.78 0.85 13.41
N PRO A 230 20.12 0.74 13.49
CA PRO A 230 20.86 -0.33 12.83
C PRO A 230 20.43 -1.72 13.33
N GLY A 231 20.36 -2.72 12.43
CA GLY A 231 20.06 -4.11 12.80
C GLY A 231 18.63 -4.39 13.26
N LYS A 232 17.71 -3.42 13.18
CA LYS A 232 16.32 -3.55 13.64
C LYS A 232 15.35 -3.75 12.50
N ASN A 233 14.33 -4.58 12.75
CA ASN A 233 13.16 -4.75 11.87
C ASN A 233 11.99 -3.85 12.28
N SER A 234 12.12 -3.15 13.41
CA SER A 234 11.12 -2.23 13.94
C SER A 234 11.48 -0.79 13.62
N VAL A 235 10.47 0.02 13.30
CA VAL A 235 10.61 1.45 13.05
C VAL A 235 9.75 2.18 14.06
N ASP A 236 10.35 3.10 14.80
CA ASP A 236 9.60 3.95 15.70
C ASP A 236 8.84 4.99 14.88
N TYR A 237 7.56 5.17 15.19
CA TYR A 237 6.66 6.10 14.51
C TYR A 237 6.00 7.02 15.52
N ASP A 238 6.42 8.28 15.53
CA ASP A 238 5.87 9.32 16.39
C ASP A 238 4.97 10.27 15.58
N VAL A 239 3.82 10.63 16.15
CA VAL A 239 2.89 11.60 15.58
C VAL A 239 2.70 12.74 16.54
N THR A 240 2.98 13.97 16.10
CA THR A 240 2.85 15.17 16.91
C THR A 240 1.90 16.16 16.26
N PHE A 241 0.89 16.59 17.01
CA PHE A 241 0.01 17.70 16.63
C PHE A 241 0.53 18.96 17.30
N LYS A 242 1.13 19.87 16.52
CA LYS A 242 1.73 21.10 17.06
C LYS A 242 0.82 22.30 16.79
N ASN A 243 0.56 23.08 17.83
CA ASN A 243 -0.23 24.33 17.78
C ASN A 243 -1.62 24.18 17.14
N MET A 244 -2.24 23.01 17.25
CA MET A 244 -3.53 22.71 16.61
C MET A 244 -4.76 23.28 17.34
N HIS A 245 -4.57 24.22 18.27
CA HIS A 245 -5.66 24.86 19.00
C HIS A 245 -6.52 25.71 18.05
N GLY A 246 -7.84 25.61 18.15
CA GLY A 246 -8.76 26.27 17.22
C GLY A 246 -8.91 25.57 15.87
N ILE A 247 -7.93 24.77 15.43
CA ILE A 247 -8.06 23.91 14.23
C ILE A 247 -8.77 22.61 14.57
N LEU A 248 -8.37 21.94 15.66
CA LEU A 248 -9.08 20.79 16.19
C LEU A 248 -10.16 21.26 17.18
N PRO A 249 -11.37 20.66 17.16
CA PRO A 249 -12.39 20.92 18.15
C PRO A 249 -11.88 20.67 19.57
N GLU A 250 -12.14 21.58 20.51
CA GLU A 250 -11.68 21.46 21.91
C GLU A 250 -12.23 20.22 22.61
N ASN A 251 -13.43 19.77 22.21
CA ASN A 251 -14.07 18.58 22.74
C ASN A 251 -13.62 17.27 22.04
N GLN A 252 -12.71 17.35 21.06
CA GLN A 252 -12.18 16.17 20.40
C GLN A 252 -11.16 15.47 21.30
N ASN A 253 -11.54 14.29 21.81
CA ASN A 253 -10.73 13.48 22.72
C ASN A 253 -10.11 12.24 22.06
N ASN A 254 -10.35 12.04 20.76
CA ASN A 254 -9.80 10.94 19.98
C ASN A 254 -9.55 11.38 18.53
N ILE A 255 -8.66 10.66 17.85
CA ILE A 255 -8.40 10.80 16.42
C ILE A 255 -8.44 9.38 15.85
N GLU A 256 -9.15 9.19 14.75
CA GLU A 256 -9.29 7.88 14.12
C GLU A 256 -8.05 7.58 13.28
N LEU A 257 -7.40 6.45 13.53
CA LEU A 257 -6.38 5.89 12.64
C LEU A 257 -7.07 4.89 11.72
N ASP A 258 -7.01 5.15 10.42
CA ASP A 258 -7.41 4.22 9.38
C ASP A 258 -6.17 3.45 8.89
N TRP A 259 -6.04 2.22 9.37
CA TRP A 259 -5.00 1.29 8.98
C TRP A 259 -5.65 0.07 8.32
N ARG A 260 -5.27 -0.20 7.07
CA ARG A 260 -5.73 -1.37 6.30
C ARG A 260 -4.55 -1.95 5.55
N MET A 261 -4.48 -3.28 5.48
CA MET A 261 -3.49 -3.96 4.67
C MET A 261 -4.15 -4.97 3.73
N TYR A 262 -3.67 -5.00 2.50
CA TYR A 262 -3.92 -6.06 1.54
C TYR A 262 -2.64 -6.89 1.45
N VAL A 263 -2.67 -8.09 2.02
CA VAL A 263 -1.49 -8.94 2.12
C VAL A 263 -1.21 -9.58 0.74
N PRO A 264 -0.04 -9.32 0.11
CA PRO A 264 0.33 -9.95 -1.14
C PRO A 264 0.74 -11.41 -0.89
N GLN A 265 0.56 -12.27 -1.90
CA GLN A 265 1.08 -13.64 -1.83
C GLN A 265 2.60 -13.65 -1.94
N GLN A 266 3.25 -14.32 -1.00
CA GLN A 266 4.70 -14.39 -0.84
C GLN A 266 5.22 -15.85 -0.94
N GLU A 267 4.38 -16.80 -0.56
CA GLU A 267 4.60 -18.23 -0.49
C GLU A 267 3.91 -18.98 -1.66
N LYS A 268 4.34 -20.23 -1.87
CA LYS A 268 3.77 -21.09 -2.91
C LYS A 268 2.29 -21.39 -2.68
N GLY A 269 1.90 -21.54 -1.41
CA GLY A 269 0.61 -22.09 -1.02
C GLY A 269 -0.38 -21.02 -0.58
N ARG A 270 -1.08 -20.40 -1.54
CA ARG A 270 -2.11 -19.38 -1.24
C ARG A 270 -3.16 -19.84 -0.23
N GLN A 271 -3.61 -21.09 -0.30
CA GLN A 271 -4.56 -21.63 0.68
C GLN A 271 -3.99 -21.60 2.11
N ASN A 272 -2.70 -21.84 2.30
CA ASN A 272 -2.09 -21.79 3.62
C ASN A 272 -1.95 -20.35 4.10
N GLU A 273 -1.50 -19.43 3.24
CA GLU A 273 -1.41 -18.01 3.57
C GLU A 273 -2.77 -17.46 4.02
N ASP A 274 -3.82 -17.72 3.23
CA ASP A 274 -5.19 -17.31 3.56
C ASP A 274 -5.66 -17.90 4.90
N MET A 275 -5.23 -19.11 5.24
CA MET A 275 -5.60 -19.80 6.50
C MET A 275 -4.82 -19.30 7.72
N TYR A 276 -3.63 -18.74 7.53
CA TYR A 276 -2.74 -18.25 8.60
C TYR A 276 -2.68 -16.72 8.71
N SER A 277 -3.26 -15.99 7.74
CA SER A 277 -3.44 -14.55 7.77
C SER A 277 -4.57 -14.13 8.73
N THR A 278 -4.29 -13.24 9.68
CA THR A 278 -5.28 -12.70 10.64
C THR A 278 -4.83 -11.39 11.29
N ILE A 279 -5.72 -10.79 12.08
CA ILE A 279 -5.39 -9.67 12.97
C ILE A 279 -5.23 -10.22 14.39
N ARG A 280 -4.11 -9.88 15.03
CA ARG A 280 -3.84 -10.13 16.45
C ARG A 280 -3.77 -8.82 17.20
N TYR A 281 -4.09 -8.85 18.48
CA TYR A 281 -3.93 -7.70 19.37
C TYR A 281 -3.65 -8.16 20.79
N LYS A 282 -3.01 -7.30 21.58
CA LYS A 282 -2.72 -7.56 22.98
C LYS A 282 -3.29 -6.45 23.84
N TYR A 283 -4.02 -6.82 24.88
CA TYR A 283 -4.47 -5.87 25.90
C TYR A 283 -3.32 -5.39 26.78
N TYR A 284 -3.48 -4.22 27.40
CA TYR A 284 -2.43 -3.57 28.21
C TYR A 284 -1.88 -4.47 29.34
N GLN A 285 -2.74 -5.27 29.98
CA GLN A 285 -2.40 -6.14 31.12
C GLN A 285 -2.90 -7.59 30.96
N ASP A 286 -3.29 -8.00 29.75
CA ASP A 286 -3.87 -9.32 29.49
C ASP A 286 -3.18 -10.02 28.32
N ASP A 287 -3.55 -11.27 28.03
CA ASP A 287 -2.93 -12.08 26.98
C ASP A 287 -3.21 -11.57 25.55
N VAL A 288 -2.52 -12.19 24.59
CA VAL A 288 -2.71 -11.95 23.15
C VAL A 288 -4.02 -12.61 22.71
N ASP A 289 -4.86 -11.84 22.04
CA ASP A 289 -6.09 -12.32 21.40
C ASP A 289 -6.06 -11.96 19.90
N GLY A 290 -7.11 -12.30 19.16
CA GLY A 290 -7.22 -11.97 17.75
C GLY A 290 -8.43 -12.58 17.06
N LEU A 291 -8.55 -12.25 15.78
CA LEU A 291 -9.58 -12.84 14.93
C LEU A 291 -9.27 -14.31 14.65
N ARG A 292 -10.32 -15.11 14.50
CA ARG A 292 -10.16 -16.56 14.31
C ARG A 292 -9.49 -16.87 12.99
N LEU A 293 -8.42 -17.66 13.06
CA LEU A 293 -7.84 -18.30 11.88
C LEU A 293 -8.85 -19.25 11.24
N ARG A 294 -8.83 -19.34 9.91
CA ARG A 294 -9.70 -20.25 9.13
C ARG A 294 -11.20 -19.97 9.35
N SER A 295 -11.55 -18.71 9.59
CA SER A 295 -12.94 -18.27 9.68
C SER A 295 -13.63 -18.49 8.34
N ASN A 296 -14.85 -19.02 8.36
CA ASN A 296 -15.70 -19.16 7.18
C ASN A 296 -16.60 -17.92 6.94
N LYS A 297 -16.45 -16.90 7.79
CA LYS A 297 -17.15 -15.62 7.64
C LYS A 297 -16.45 -14.77 6.60
N GLU A 298 -17.24 -14.12 5.75
CA GLU A 298 -16.71 -13.15 4.79
C GLU A 298 -16.12 -11.92 5.48
N ILE A 299 -16.75 -11.47 6.58
CA ILE A 299 -16.28 -10.35 7.40
C ILE A 299 -16.37 -10.73 8.88
N GLU A 300 -15.29 -10.49 9.61
CA GLU A 300 -15.23 -10.59 11.06
C GLU A 300 -14.85 -9.22 11.64
N LYS A 301 -15.59 -8.79 12.66
CA LYS A 301 -15.39 -7.50 13.31
C LYS A 301 -15.43 -7.71 14.82
N VAL A 302 -14.53 -7.04 15.53
CA VAL A 302 -14.50 -6.97 16.99
C VAL A 302 -14.42 -5.50 17.39
N ASP A 303 -15.30 -5.08 18.30
CA ASP A 303 -15.28 -3.75 18.90
C ASP A 303 -14.58 -3.85 20.26
N ILE A 304 -13.43 -3.18 20.39
CA ILE A 304 -12.59 -3.22 21.59
C ILE A 304 -12.72 -1.89 22.33
N THR A 305 -13.21 -1.93 23.57
CA THR A 305 -13.41 -0.74 24.42
C THR A 305 -12.33 -0.56 25.48
N THR A 306 -11.45 -1.54 25.64
CA THR A 306 -10.34 -1.52 26.60
C THR A 306 -9.03 -1.14 25.94
N ARG A 307 -8.06 -0.68 26.73
CA ARG A 307 -6.77 -0.22 26.22
C ARG A 307 -5.93 -1.38 25.69
N LEU A 308 -5.44 -1.22 24.47
CA LEU A 308 -4.50 -2.15 23.83
C LEU A 308 -3.05 -1.71 24.05
N SER A 309 -2.14 -2.69 24.07
CA SER A 309 -0.71 -2.51 23.94
C SER A 309 -0.28 -2.46 22.47
N TRP A 310 -0.83 -3.32 21.62
CA TRP A 310 -0.53 -3.36 20.19
C TRP A 310 -1.64 -4.07 19.40
N VAL A 311 -1.66 -3.79 18.10
CA VAL A 311 -2.42 -4.49 17.06
C VAL A 311 -1.44 -4.89 15.97
N ALA A 312 -1.62 -6.06 15.37
CA ALA A 312 -0.78 -6.56 14.30
C ALA A 312 -1.62 -7.25 13.23
N TYR A 313 -1.29 -6.97 11.97
CA TYR A 313 -1.62 -7.86 10.87
C TYR A 313 -0.56 -8.95 10.83
N VAL A 314 -1.01 -10.20 10.77
CA VAL A 314 -0.16 -11.38 10.77
C VAL A 314 -0.45 -12.13 9.48
N ASP A 315 0.59 -12.52 8.77
CA ASP A 315 0.56 -13.42 7.63
C ASP A 315 1.34 -14.71 7.96
N GLN A 316 1.33 -15.66 7.05
CA GLN A 316 2.19 -16.82 7.15
C GLN A 316 3.67 -16.39 7.18
N PHE A 317 4.31 -16.58 8.34
CA PHE A 317 5.71 -16.28 8.67
C PHE A 317 6.06 -14.81 8.97
N PHE A 318 5.17 -13.84 8.74
CA PHE A 318 5.44 -12.40 8.91
C PHE A 318 4.35 -11.65 9.68
#